data_AF-A0A1Z4RR48-F1
#
_entry.id   AF-A0A1Z4RR48-F1
#
_cell.length_a   1.000
_cell.length_b   1.000
_cell.length_c   1.000
_cell.angle_alpha   90.00
_cell.angle_beta   90.00
_cell.angle_gamma   90.00
#
_symmetry.space_group_name_H-M   'P 1'
#
loop_
_entity.id
_entity.type
_entity.pdbx_description
1 polymer ?
#
loop_
_entity_poly.entity_id
_entity_poly.type
_entity_poly.pdbx_seq_one_letter_code
_entity_poly.pdbx_strand_id
1 'polypeptide(L)'
;MNQEVYSAVEIYQKLIDAGIKEAKGKITIEFMGVSTLVREANAIGDLFQEWLKSWFDENKIYVNANIYTQQSPDFYILPDDQTKG
;
A
#
# COMPACT_ATOMS: atom_id res chain seq x y z
N MET A 1 0.99 -11.55 -16.39
CA MET A 1 0.43 -10.21 -16.71
C MET A 1 1.58 -9.23 -16.61
N ASN A 2 1.74 -8.32 -17.57
CA ASN A 2 2.86 -7.37 -17.55
C ASN A 2 2.53 -6.23 -16.58
N GLN A 3 3.33 -6.09 -15.52
CA GLN A 3 3.30 -4.92 -14.63
C GLN A 3 4.15 -3.79 -15.23
N GLU A 4 3.76 -2.55 -14.96
CA GLU A 4 4.43 -1.35 -15.42
C GLU A 4 5.27 -0.72 -14.30
N VAL A 5 6.46 -0.23 -14.64
CA VAL A 5 7.37 0.44 -13.70
C VAL A 5 7.09 1.94 -13.73
N TYR A 6 6.92 2.53 -12.55
CA TYR A 6 6.66 3.97 -12.35
C TYR A 6 7.61 4.50 -11.29
N SER A 7 8.05 5.75 -11.40
CA SER A 7 8.78 6.43 -10.33
C SER A 7 7.87 6.73 -9.12
N ALA A 8 8.47 7.00 -7.95
CA ALA A 8 7.73 7.41 -6.76
C ALA A 8 6.86 8.66 -7.00
N VAL A 9 7.34 9.61 -7.82
CA VAL A 9 6.60 10.83 -8.16
C VAL A 9 5.38 10.53 -9.01
N GLU A 10 5.49 9.62 -9.99
CA GLU A 10 4.36 9.20 -10.82
C GLU A 10 3.33 8.41 -10.01
N ILE A 11 3.79 7.55 -9.11
CA ILE A 11 2.92 6.82 -8.17
C ILE A 11 2.17 7.81 -7.27
N TYR A 12 2.88 8.78 -6.69
CA TYR A 12 2.28 9.84 -5.88
C TYR A 12 1.21 10.59 -6.67
N GLN A 13 1.50 10.99 -7.91
CA GLN A 13 0.52 11.70 -8.74
C GLN A 13 -0.70 10.83 -9.04
N LYS A 14 -0.53 9.55 -9.36
CA LYS A 14 -1.65 8.62 -9.57
C LYS A 14 -2.54 8.48 -8.33
N LEU A 15 -1.97 8.45 -7.13
CA LEU A 15 -2.74 8.40 -5.88
C LEU A 15 -3.52 9.71 -5.66
N ILE A 16 -2.92 10.86 -5.97
CA ILE A 16 -3.59 12.16 -5.93
C ILE A 16 -4.76 12.20 -6.91
N ASP A 17 -4.54 11.76 -8.15
CA ASP A 17 -5.55 11.72 -9.21
C ASP A 17 -6.68 10.74 -8.89
N ALA A 18 -6.37 9.65 -8.18
CA ALA A 18 -7.35 8.70 -7.64
C ALA A 18 -8.18 9.29 -6.47
N GLY A 19 -7.89 10.52 -6.02
CA GLY A 19 -8.65 11.21 -4.99
C GLY A 19 -8.31 10.79 -3.57
N ILE A 20 -7.11 10.25 -3.31
CA ILE A 20 -6.73 9.72 -1.98
C ILE A 20 -6.90 10.73 -0.84
N LYS A 21 -6.75 12.04 -1.12
CA LYS A 21 -6.87 13.12 -0.11
C LYS A 21 -8.27 13.24 0.49
N GLU A 22 -9.30 12.94 -0.30
CA GLU A 22 -10.70 13.02 0.11
C GLU A 22 -11.29 11.65 0.47
N ALA A 23 -10.51 10.58 0.29
CA ALA A 23 -10.93 9.22 0.55
C ALA A 23 -11.15 8.97 2.05
N LYS A 24 -12.17 8.17 2.38
CA LYS A 24 -12.47 7.74 3.75
C LYS A 24 -12.43 6.22 3.82
N GLY A 25 -11.63 5.71 4.75
CA GLY A 25 -11.55 4.28 5.06
C GLY A 25 -12.22 3.94 6.39
N LYS A 26 -12.56 2.66 6.55
CA LYS A 26 -12.92 2.06 7.84
C LYS A 26 -12.34 0.65 7.89
N ILE A 27 -11.99 0.19 9.09
CA ILE A 27 -11.55 -1.18 9.32
C ILE A 27 -12.64 -1.90 10.10
N THR A 28 -13.11 -3.02 9.58
CA THR A 28 -14.10 -3.87 10.23
C THR A 28 -13.54 -5.27 10.41
N ILE A 29 -13.67 -5.82 11.61
CA ILE A 29 -13.41 -7.23 11.87
C ILE A 29 -14.74 -7.96 11.86
N GLU A 30 -14.83 -9.02 11.06
CA GLU A 30 -15.93 -9.96 11.05
C GLU A 30 -15.45 -11.30 11.60
N PHE A 31 -16.01 -11.70 12.74
CA PHE A 31 -15.61 -12.93 13.40
C PHE A 31 -16.79 -13.57 14.13
N MET A 32 -16.99 -14.88 13.91
CA MET A 32 -18.10 -15.66 14.50
C MET A 32 -19.49 -15.03 14.31
N GLY A 33 -19.73 -14.39 13.16
CA GLY A 33 -21.00 -13.73 12.85
C GLY A 33 -21.20 -12.36 13.49
N VAL A 34 -20.18 -11.82 14.17
CA VAL A 34 -20.19 -10.47 14.75
C VAL A 34 -19.28 -9.55 13.93
N SER A 35 -19.78 -8.37 13.57
CA SER A 35 -19.02 -7.31 12.90
C SER A 35 -18.75 -6.16 13.86
N THR A 36 -17.50 -5.70 13.94
CA THR A 36 -17.09 -4.59 14.80
C THR A 36 -16.20 -3.60 14.05
N LEU A 37 -16.47 -2.31 14.19
CA LEU A 37 -15.62 -1.23 13.70
C LEU A 37 -14.39 -1.10 14.60
N VAL A 38 -13.20 -1.31 14.03
CA VAL A 38 -11.93 -1.09 14.72
C VAL A 38 -11.70 0.42 14.85
N ARG A 39 -11.49 0.88 16.08
CA ARG A 39 -11.24 2.31 16.40
C ARG A 39 -9.81 2.58 16.86
N GLU A 40 -9.04 1.54 17.14
CA GLU A 40 -7.67 1.68 17.61
C GLU A 40 -6.72 2.02 16.46
N ALA A 41 -5.83 2.99 16.69
CA ALA A 41 -4.92 3.50 15.67
C ALA A 41 -3.63 2.68 15.53
N ASN A 42 -3.37 1.75 16.45
CA ASN A 42 -2.06 1.10 16.57
C ASN A 42 -1.69 0.22 15.36
N ALA A 43 -2.69 -0.36 14.69
CA ALA A 43 -2.48 -1.22 13.51
C ALA A 43 -2.65 -0.47 12.18
N ILE A 44 -2.88 0.85 12.20
CA ILE A 44 -3.21 1.61 10.97
C ILE A 44 -2.03 1.60 9.99
N GLY A 45 -0.78 1.73 10.47
CA GLY A 45 0.41 1.75 9.60
C GLY A 45 0.52 0.49 8.73
N ASP A 46 0.57 -0.67 9.37
CA ASP A 46 0.68 -1.97 8.68
C ASP A 46 -0.48 -2.19 7.72
N LEU A 47 -1.71 -1.87 8.12
CA LEU A 47 -2.90 -2.01 7.29
C LEU A 47 -2.87 -1.07 6.06
N PHE A 48 -2.35 0.15 6.20
CA PHE A 48 -2.17 1.04 5.05
C PHE A 48 -1.06 0.55 4.11
N GLN A 49 0.01 -0.06 4.62
CA GLN A 49 1.05 -0.67 3.80
C GLN A 49 0.49 -1.85 2.98
N GLU A 50 -0.30 -2.72 3.61
CA GLU A 50 -0.99 -3.82 2.93
C GLU A 50 -1.99 -3.32 1.89
N TRP A 51 -2.77 -2.29 2.23
CA TRP A 51 -3.68 -1.63 1.29
C TRP A 51 -2.92 -1.04 0.09
N LEU A 52 -1.81 -0.34 0.33
CA LEU A 52 -1.03 0.29 -0.72
C LEU A 52 -0.42 -0.75 -1.67
N LYS A 53 0.04 -1.90 -1.15
CA LYS A 53 0.46 -3.04 -1.96
C LYS A 53 -0.67 -3.54 -2.87
N SER A 54 -1.87 -3.73 -2.29
CA SER A 54 -3.04 -4.18 -3.04
C SER A 54 -3.43 -3.17 -4.13
N TRP A 55 -3.33 -1.88 -3.84
CA TRP A 55 -3.58 -0.81 -4.82
C TRP A 55 -2.57 -0.85 -5.97
N PHE A 56 -1.29 -1.13 -5.71
CA PHE A 56 -0.31 -1.34 -6.78
C PHE A 56 -0.66 -2.53 -7.66
N ASP A 57 -1.06 -3.66 -7.07
CA ASP A 57 -1.46 -4.86 -7.80
C ASP A 57 -2.68 -4.59 -8.70
N GLU A 58 -3.70 -3.92 -8.18
CA GLU A 58 -4.91 -3.54 -8.94
C GLU A 58 -4.61 -2.57 -10.09
N ASN A 59 -3.64 -1.67 -9.89
CA ASN A 59 -3.22 -0.69 -10.90
C ASN A 59 -2.07 -1.19 -11.78
N LYS A 60 -1.67 -2.46 -11.66
CA LYS A 60 -0.58 -3.11 -12.40
C LYS A 60 0.76 -2.39 -12.28
N ILE A 61 1.03 -1.78 -11.12
CA ILE A 61 2.28 -1.10 -10.81
C ILE A 61 3.24 -2.13 -10.23
N TYR A 62 4.44 -2.23 -10.79
CA TYR A 62 5.49 -3.08 -10.24
C TYR A 62 6.10 -2.43 -9.00
N VAL A 63 6.02 -3.11 -7.87
CA VAL A 63 6.82 -2.83 -6.67
C VAL A 63 7.28 -4.15 -6.05
N ASN A 64 8.43 -4.14 -5.38
CA ASN A 64 8.87 -5.26 -4.57
C ASN A 64 8.74 -4.87 -3.09
N ALA A 65 7.88 -5.57 -2.34
CA ALA A 65 7.74 -5.33 -0.91
C ALA A 65 9.00 -5.75 -0.17
N ASN A 66 9.48 -4.93 0.76
CA ASN A 66 10.62 -5.30 1.59
C ASN A 66 10.23 -6.48 2.50
N ILE A 67 10.99 -7.57 2.41
CA ILE A 67 10.77 -8.77 3.24
C ILE A 67 11.19 -8.56 4.70
N TYR A 68 11.92 -7.48 5.00
CA TYR A 68 12.35 -7.09 6.33
C TYR A 68 11.53 -5.90 6.84
N THR A 69 10.36 -6.19 7.40
CA THR A 69 9.36 -5.19 7.85
C THR A 69 9.83 -4.22 8.95
N GLN A 70 11.02 -4.43 9.53
CA GLN A 70 11.61 -3.57 10.56
C GLN A 70 12.63 -2.55 10.00
N GLN A 71 12.82 -2.49 8.68
CA GLN A 71 13.76 -1.57 8.04
C GLN A 71 13.12 -0.89 6.83
N SER A 72 13.29 0.43 6.72
CA SER A 72 12.93 1.18 5.51
C SER A 72 13.85 0.82 4.33
N PRO A 73 13.38 0.94 3.08
CA PRO A 73 12.03 1.33 2.65
C PRO A 73 11.02 0.17 2.72
N ASP A 74 9.73 0.48 2.69
CA ASP A 74 8.64 -0.52 2.66
C ASP A 74 8.50 -1.20 1.29
N PHE A 75 8.82 -0.47 0.22
CA PHE A 75 8.74 -0.92 -1.18
C PHE A 75 9.95 -0.47 -1.99
N TYR A 76 10.42 -1.34 -2.88
CA TYR A 76 11.41 -1.03 -3.91
C TYR A 76 10.72 -0.88 -5.25
N ILE A 77 11.03 0.21 -5.95
CA ILE A 77 10.34 0.62 -7.18
C ILE A 77 11.08 0.10 -8.44
N LEU A 78 12.35 -0.30 -8.31
CA LEU A 78 13.17 -0.76 -9.42
C LEU A 78 13.43 -2.27 -9.35
N PRO A 79 13.30 -3.03 -10.47
CA PRO A 79 13.61 -4.45 -10.51
C PRO A 79 15.09 -4.79 -10.22
N ASP A 80 16.02 -3.92 -10.65
CA ASP A 80 17.47 -4.19 -10.67
C ASP A 80 18.30 -3.33 -9.70
N ASP A 81 17.66 -2.46 -8.90
CA ASP A 81 18.38 -1.60 -7.96
C ASP A 81 17.64 -1.50 -6.62
N GLN A 82 18.06 -2.34 -5.66
CA GLN A 82 17.55 -2.33 -4.28
C GLN A 82 18.18 -1.23 -3.40
N THR A 83 18.87 -0.25 -3.99
CA THR A 83 19.52 0.83 -3.23
C THR A 83 18.74 2.14 -3.18
N LYS A 84 17.61 2.24 -3.90
CA LYS A 84 16.77 3.44 -3.93
C LYS A 84 15.34 3.10 -3.52
N GLY A 85 14.99 3.55 -2.31
CA GLY A 85 13.62 3.62 -1.80
C GLY A 85 12.90 4.88 -2.23
#